data_AF-C1N8C2-F1
#
_entry.id   AF-C1N8C2-F1
#
_cell.length_a   1.000
_cell.length_b   1.000
_cell.length_c   1.000
_cell.angle_alpha   90.00
_cell.angle_beta   90.00
_cell.angle_gamma   90.00
#
_symmetry.space_group_name_H-M   'P 1'
#
loop_
_entity.id
_entity.type
_entity.pdbx_description
1 polymer ?
#
loop_
_entity_poly.entity_id
_entity_poly.type
_entity_poly.pdbx_seq_one_letter_code
_entity_poly.pdbx_strand_id
1 'polypeptide(L)'
;MARSSRGYGVLNGHGATRSRGISSPCCGRRIRATLGACHAILGSVICLAAGVLPTHWNTYLGHLGPAAVMYIFSELERYPGPNTVVAQGWVAILGGGFYVLYDLLFSKCHLDFACTSLREQQHVAVNVLFIAIGVDVVVHRSKFTLSLMGIGFGIFVLLHEQPNRLGVVAHACAGVMLAVFAAARMFGQFDVASKSLYYASYFFFYSQNGFVEMYYGKVNDSAYVLFVLALAVSMNTVVEALDFAFSADDAAEFEIIKLTDDFDDDGGTRAPAE
;
A
#
# COMPACT_ATOMS: atom_id res chain seq x y z
N MET A 1 29.55 -2.71 -42.66
CA MET A 1 29.80 -3.08 -41.25
C MET A 1 28.77 -2.38 -40.39
N ALA A 2 27.68 -3.07 -40.07
CA ALA A 2 26.53 -2.53 -39.34
C ALA A 2 26.61 -2.93 -37.86
N ARG A 3 26.34 -1.96 -36.97
CA ARG A 3 26.37 -2.10 -35.51
C ARG A 3 25.24 -3.01 -35.03
N SER A 4 25.61 -3.96 -34.17
CA SER A 4 24.74 -4.81 -33.37
C SER A 4 23.91 -3.98 -32.39
N SER A 5 22.58 -4.03 -32.53
CA SER A 5 21.61 -3.58 -31.53
C SER A 5 21.33 -4.72 -30.55
N ARG A 6 21.63 -4.51 -29.27
CA ARG A 6 21.16 -5.38 -28.18
C ARG A 6 19.65 -5.18 -28.03
N GLY A 7 18.89 -6.23 -28.30
CA GLY A 7 17.44 -6.28 -28.15
C GLY A 7 17.02 -6.23 -26.69
N TYR A 8 16.18 -5.25 -26.35
CA TYR A 8 15.30 -5.34 -25.20
C TYR A 8 13.99 -6.01 -25.65
N GLY A 9 13.61 -7.05 -24.92
CA GLY A 9 12.41 -7.86 -25.17
C GLY A 9 11.16 -6.99 -25.25
N VAL A 10 10.49 -7.09 -26.40
CA VAL A 10 9.16 -6.55 -26.67
C VAL A 10 8.16 -7.36 -25.84
N LEU A 11 7.48 -6.70 -24.90
CA LEU A 11 6.28 -7.24 -24.27
C LEU A 11 5.15 -7.17 -25.29
N ASN A 12 4.54 -8.32 -25.56
CA ASN A 12 3.44 -8.52 -26.48
C ASN A 12 2.28 -7.53 -26.26
N GLY A 13 1.96 -6.78 -27.31
CA GLY A 13 0.60 -6.79 -27.85
C GLY A 13 -0.38 -5.70 -27.44
N HIS A 14 -0.02 -4.70 -26.64
CA HIS A 14 -0.80 -3.46 -26.50
C HIS A 14 0.09 -2.27 -26.84
N GLY A 15 -0.40 -1.46 -27.78
CA GLY A 15 0.33 -0.32 -28.34
C GLY A 15 0.95 0.53 -27.25
N ALA A 16 2.21 0.87 -27.46
CA ALA A 16 2.95 1.83 -26.66
C ALA A 16 2.27 3.21 -26.77
N THR A 17 1.25 3.46 -25.96
CA THR A 17 1.09 4.80 -25.40
C THR A 17 2.27 4.97 -24.46
N ARG A 18 3.27 5.73 -24.92
CA ARG A 18 4.24 6.37 -24.02
C ARG A 18 3.40 7.12 -22.97
N SER A 19 3.14 6.50 -21.82
CA SER A 19 3.01 7.28 -20.60
C SER A 19 4.41 7.85 -20.37
N ARG A 20 4.67 9.03 -20.94
CA ARG A 20 5.70 9.92 -20.40
C ARG A 20 5.43 9.94 -18.91
N GLY A 21 6.42 9.53 -18.13
CA GLY A 21 6.28 9.36 -16.69
C GLY A 21 5.59 10.59 -16.13
N ILE A 22 4.34 10.40 -15.70
CA ILE A 22 3.68 11.38 -14.84
C ILE A 22 4.43 11.23 -13.53
N SER A 23 5.52 11.99 -13.41
CA SER A 23 6.04 12.41 -12.13
C SER A 23 4.86 13.02 -11.39
N SER A 24 4.18 12.24 -10.54
CA SER A 24 3.35 12.87 -9.51
C SER A 24 4.27 13.88 -8.82
N PRO A 25 3.89 15.17 -8.77
CA PRO A 25 4.71 16.21 -8.21
C PRO A 25 5.24 15.72 -6.87
N CYS A 26 6.54 15.92 -6.62
CA CYS A 26 7.15 15.53 -5.35
C CYS A 26 6.36 16.12 -4.16
N CYS A 27 5.64 17.22 -4.38
CA CYS A 27 4.70 17.83 -3.45
C CYS A 27 3.51 16.92 -3.10
N GLY A 28 2.78 16.39 -4.10
CA GLY A 28 1.64 15.49 -3.88
C GLY A 28 2.02 14.24 -3.08
N ARG A 29 3.14 13.58 -3.44
CA ARG A 29 3.64 12.41 -2.68
C ARG A 29 3.96 12.74 -1.22
N ARG A 30 4.61 13.88 -0.95
CA ARG A 30 4.97 14.30 0.42
C ARG A 30 3.74 14.63 1.25
N ILE A 31 2.74 15.27 0.65
CA ILE A 31 1.50 15.62 1.35
C ILE A 31 0.72 14.34 1.70
N ARG A 32 0.63 13.37 0.78
CA ARG A 32 -0.01 12.08 1.06
C ARG A 32 0.68 11.31 2.18
N ALA A 33 2.01 11.20 2.11
CA ALA A 33 2.80 10.57 3.17
C ALA A 33 2.58 11.26 4.53
N THR A 34 2.48 12.60 4.54
CA THR A 34 2.19 13.39 5.74
C THR A 34 0.80 13.12 6.28
N LEU A 35 -0.23 13.07 5.42
CA LEU A 35 -1.61 12.76 5.82
C LEU A 35 -1.76 11.34 6.37
N GLY A 36 -1.11 10.36 5.73
CA GLY A 36 -1.02 8.99 6.23
C GLY A 36 -0.33 8.91 7.59
N ALA A 37 0.80 9.61 7.75
CA ALA A 37 1.51 9.70 9.03
C ALA A 37 0.67 10.37 10.13
N CYS A 38 -0.01 11.47 9.83
CA CYS A 38 -0.93 12.14 10.76
C CYS A 38 -2.05 11.20 11.24
N HIS A 39 -2.60 10.35 10.37
CA HIS A 39 -3.61 9.36 10.76
C HIS A 39 -3.04 8.23 11.60
N ALA A 40 -1.86 7.72 11.24
CA ALA A 40 -1.17 6.74 12.07
C ALA A 40 -0.90 7.31 13.47
N ILE A 41 -0.47 8.57 13.57
CA ILE A 41 -0.27 9.28 14.84
C ILE A 41 -1.58 9.42 15.61
N LEU A 42 -2.65 9.91 14.97
CA LEU A 42 -3.96 10.06 15.60
C LEU A 42 -4.47 8.72 16.16
N GLY A 43 -4.38 7.65 15.37
CA GLY A 43 -4.79 6.32 15.85
C GLY A 43 -3.91 5.79 16.96
N SER A 44 -2.62 6.13 16.96
CA SER A 44 -1.69 5.79 18.05
C SER A 44 -2.03 6.54 19.34
N VAL A 45 -2.40 7.82 19.25
CA VAL A 45 -2.86 8.63 20.39
C VAL A 45 -4.16 8.06 20.96
N ILE A 46 -5.09 7.63 20.12
CA ILE A 46 -6.33 6.97 20.56
C ILE A 46 -6.00 5.66 21.27
N CYS A 47 -5.12 4.82 20.73
CA CYS A 47 -4.70 3.58 21.38
C CYS A 47 -3.97 3.80 22.71
N LEU A 48 -3.21 4.89 22.83
CA LEU A 48 -2.60 5.31 24.10
C LEU A 48 -3.67 5.74 25.11
N ALA A 49 -4.61 6.59 24.71
CA ALA A 49 -5.68 7.08 25.57
C ALA A 49 -6.64 5.97 26.04
N ALA A 50 -6.88 4.96 25.19
CA ALA A 50 -7.63 3.76 25.54
C ALA A 50 -6.83 2.78 26.44
N GLY A 51 -5.56 3.06 26.76
CA GLY A 51 -4.74 2.18 27.58
C GLY A 51 -4.16 0.96 26.84
N VAL A 52 -4.40 0.81 25.54
CA VAL A 52 -3.93 -0.35 24.74
C VAL A 52 -2.46 -0.26 24.40
N LEU A 53 -1.93 0.92 24.08
CA LEU A 53 -0.50 1.07 23.85
C LEU A 53 0.36 0.65 25.06
N PRO A 54 0.05 1.07 26.31
CA PRO A 54 0.83 0.68 27.48
C PRO A 54 0.58 -0.75 27.99
N THR A 55 -0.57 -1.38 27.70
CA THR A 55 -0.94 -2.71 28.23
C THR A 55 -0.88 -3.84 27.19
N HIS A 56 -1.07 -3.50 25.91
CA HIS A 56 -1.22 -4.43 24.79
C HIS A 56 -0.37 -4.00 23.58
N TRP A 57 0.87 -3.55 23.84
CA TRP A 57 1.83 -3.11 22.83
C TRP A 57 2.01 -4.08 21.66
N ASN A 58 2.05 -5.38 21.93
CA ASN A 58 2.16 -6.42 20.89
C ASN A 58 0.95 -6.42 19.94
N THR A 59 -0.26 -6.20 20.46
CA THR A 59 -1.47 -6.11 19.65
C THR A 59 -1.43 -4.86 18.76
N TYR A 60 -0.99 -3.72 19.31
CA TYR A 60 -0.84 -2.48 18.55
C TYR A 60 0.15 -2.66 17.38
N LEU A 61 1.36 -3.18 17.64
CA LEU A 61 2.35 -3.43 16.59
C LEU A 61 1.86 -4.46 15.56
N GLY A 62 1.14 -5.48 16.03
CA GLY A 62 0.52 -6.51 15.18
C GLY A 62 -0.49 -5.96 14.17
N HIS A 63 -1.10 -4.80 14.43
CA HIS A 63 -2.02 -4.14 13.49
C HIS A 63 -1.33 -3.04 12.67
N LEU A 64 -0.46 -2.23 13.29
CA LEU A 64 0.25 -1.15 12.62
C LEU A 64 1.14 -1.66 11.48
N GLY A 65 1.93 -2.72 11.73
CA GLY A 65 2.90 -3.24 10.76
C GLY A 65 2.24 -3.70 9.45
N PRO A 66 1.31 -4.67 9.49
CA PRO A 66 0.62 -5.14 8.29
C PRO A 66 -0.23 -4.04 7.62
N ALA A 67 -0.86 -3.15 8.40
CA ALA A 67 -1.57 -1.99 7.83
C ALA A 67 -0.65 -1.06 7.04
N ALA A 68 0.54 -0.77 7.56
CA ALA A 68 1.53 0.04 6.86
C ALA A 68 1.99 -0.63 5.55
N VAL A 69 2.21 -1.95 5.55
CA VAL A 69 2.57 -2.69 4.34
C VAL A 69 1.45 -2.61 3.29
N MET A 70 0.19 -2.84 3.67
CA MET A 70 -0.96 -2.72 2.78
C MET A 70 -1.09 -1.30 2.20
N TYR A 71 -0.87 -0.27 3.03
CA TYR A 71 -0.87 1.12 2.60
C TYR A 71 0.24 1.44 1.59
N ILE A 72 1.48 0.99 1.85
CA ILE A 72 2.59 1.15 0.91
C ILE A 72 2.29 0.45 -0.42
N PHE A 73 1.71 -0.75 -0.37
CA PHE A 73 1.28 -1.47 -1.57
C PHE A 73 0.23 -0.68 -2.36
N SER A 74 -0.75 -0.07 -1.68
CA SER A 74 -1.76 0.80 -2.31
C SER A 74 -1.11 1.95 -3.08
N GLU A 75 -0.15 2.66 -2.46
CA GLU A 75 0.55 3.77 -3.12
C GLU A 75 1.38 3.30 -4.32
N LEU A 76 1.96 2.10 -4.27
CA LEU A 76 2.70 1.53 -5.40
C LEU A 76 1.79 1.11 -6.56
N GLU A 77 0.56 0.67 -6.29
CA GLU A 77 -0.43 0.32 -7.31
C GLU A 77 -0.96 1.55 -8.08
N ARG A 78 -0.93 2.75 -7.48
CA ARG A 78 -1.32 4.01 -8.17
C ARG A 78 -0.41 4.35 -9.36
N TYR A 79 0.84 3.89 -9.35
CA TYR A 79 1.84 4.17 -10.38
C TYR A 79 2.43 2.86 -10.93
N PRO A 80 1.65 2.09 -11.71
CA PRO A 80 2.07 0.78 -12.15
C PRO A 80 3.26 0.87 -13.11
N GLY A 81 4.32 0.12 -12.82
CA GLY A 81 5.52 0.06 -13.63
C GLY A 81 6.49 -1.03 -13.16
N PRO A 82 7.50 -1.38 -13.97
CA PRO A 82 8.45 -2.44 -13.61
C PRO A 82 9.18 -2.19 -12.28
N ASN A 83 9.49 -0.93 -11.98
CA ASN A 83 10.17 -0.55 -10.75
C ASN A 83 9.25 -0.60 -9.52
N THR A 84 7.96 -0.30 -9.67
CA THR A 84 7.00 -0.37 -8.57
C THR A 84 6.67 -1.82 -8.23
N VAL A 85 6.59 -2.70 -9.23
CA VAL A 85 6.48 -4.17 -9.02
C VAL A 85 7.67 -4.70 -8.21
N VAL A 86 8.89 -4.30 -8.57
CA VAL A 86 10.10 -4.71 -7.80
C VAL A 86 10.07 -4.12 -6.39
N ALA A 87 9.63 -2.87 -6.22
CA ALA A 87 9.47 -2.26 -4.90
C ALA A 87 8.45 -3.01 -4.04
N GLN A 88 7.32 -3.44 -4.60
CA GLN A 88 6.33 -4.28 -3.90
C GLN A 88 6.96 -5.60 -3.44
N GLY A 89 7.75 -6.25 -4.30
CA GLY A 89 8.51 -7.45 -3.94
C GLY A 89 9.44 -7.23 -2.74
N TRP A 90 10.20 -6.11 -2.74
CA TRP A 90 11.05 -5.75 -1.60
C TRP A 90 10.26 -5.44 -0.33
N VAL A 91 9.15 -4.71 -0.43
CA VAL A 91 8.31 -4.39 0.72
C VAL A 91 7.73 -5.67 1.34
N ALA A 92 7.37 -6.68 0.54
CA ALA A 92 6.94 -7.97 1.04
C ALA A 92 8.06 -8.74 1.76
N ILE A 93 9.26 -8.77 1.17
CA ILE A 93 10.43 -9.42 1.79
C ILE A 93 10.76 -8.75 3.12
N LEU A 94 10.82 -7.42 3.16
CA LEU A 94 11.16 -6.66 4.36
C LEU A 94 10.06 -6.76 5.43
N GLY A 95 8.78 -6.67 5.03
CA GLY A 95 7.65 -6.81 5.94
C GLY A 95 7.59 -8.19 6.58
N GLY A 96 7.63 -9.25 5.76
CA GLY A 96 7.64 -10.63 6.24
C GLY A 96 8.90 -10.95 7.05
N GLY A 97 10.07 -10.50 6.59
CA GLY A 97 11.34 -10.69 7.27
C GLY A 97 11.38 -10.00 8.64
N PHE A 98 10.87 -8.77 8.74
CA PHE A 98 10.78 -8.07 10.02
C PHE A 98 9.84 -8.77 11.00
N TYR A 99 8.71 -9.29 10.54
CA TYR A 99 7.80 -10.06 11.38
C TYR A 99 8.47 -11.33 11.92
N VAL A 100 9.10 -12.12 11.04
CA VAL A 100 9.80 -13.35 11.44
C VAL A 100 10.95 -13.03 12.39
N LEU A 101 11.73 -11.98 12.11
CA LEU A 101 12.81 -11.55 12.99
C LEU A 101 12.29 -11.10 14.37
N TYR A 102 11.17 -10.36 14.39
CA TYR A 102 10.53 -9.94 15.63
C TYR A 102 10.11 -11.16 16.46
N ASP A 103 9.45 -12.14 15.84
CA ASP A 103 9.04 -13.35 16.53
C ASP A 103 10.25 -14.16 17.04
N LEU A 104 11.31 -14.30 16.24
CA LEU A 104 12.53 -15.03 16.64
C LEU A 104 13.29 -14.35 17.80
N LEU A 105 13.36 -13.01 17.82
CA LEU A 105 14.15 -12.26 18.79
C LEU A 105 13.37 -11.92 20.08
N PHE A 106 12.06 -11.72 19.98
CA PHE A 106 11.24 -11.23 21.08
C PHE A 106 10.20 -12.24 21.58
N SER A 107 9.96 -13.35 20.88
CA SER A 107 9.22 -14.47 21.47
C SER A 107 10.11 -15.24 22.45
N LYS A 108 9.49 -15.81 23.49
CA LYS A 108 10.19 -16.64 24.49
C LYS A 108 10.70 -17.98 23.91
N CYS A 109 10.29 -18.32 22.69
CA CYS A 109 10.52 -19.63 22.09
C CYS A 109 11.70 -19.66 21.09
N HIS A 110 12.26 -18.49 20.74
CA HIS A 110 13.40 -18.38 19.82
C HIS A 110 13.21 -19.20 18.53
N LEU A 111 14.11 -20.16 18.26
CA LEU A 111 14.07 -21.03 17.07
C LEU A 111 13.19 -22.28 17.23
N ASP A 112 12.67 -22.54 18.44
CA ASP A 112 11.79 -23.68 18.68
C ASP A 112 10.35 -23.32 18.34
N PHE A 113 9.97 -23.56 17.08
CA PHE A 113 8.60 -23.32 16.62
C PHE A 113 7.56 -24.24 17.28
N ALA A 114 7.96 -25.36 17.89
CA ALA A 114 7.01 -26.22 18.61
C ALA A 114 6.58 -25.63 19.97
N CYS A 115 7.34 -24.66 20.49
CA CYS A 115 7.04 -23.94 21.72
C CYS A 115 6.00 -22.82 21.52
N THR A 116 5.79 -22.33 20.29
CA THR A 116 4.81 -21.27 20.00
C THR A 116 3.40 -21.84 19.79
N SER A 117 2.38 -21.01 20.03
CA SER A 117 0.99 -21.41 19.77
C SER A 117 0.77 -21.67 18.27
N LEU A 118 -0.20 -22.52 17.92
CA LEU A 118 -0.55 -22.80 16.52
C LEU A 118 -0.79 -21.52 15.71
N ARG A 119 -1.40 -20.50 16.34
CA ARG A 119 -1.64 -19.20 15.72
C ARG A 119 -0.35 -18.50 15.32
N GLU A 120 0.64 -18.45 16.20
CA GLU A 120 1.92 -17.79 15.88
C GLU A 120 2.69 -18.58 14.82
N GLN A 121 2.65 -19.93 14.88
CA GLN A 121 3.22 -20.77 13.81
C GLN A 121 2.59 -20.45 12.45
N GLN A 122 1.26 -20.26 12.40
CA GLN A 122 0.57 -19.88 11.17
C GLN A 122 0.95 -18.48 10.69
N HIS A 123 1.08 -17.49 11.58
CA HIS A 123 1.54 -16.15 11.19
C HIS A 123 2.98 -16.18 10.64
N VAL A 124 3.89 -16.92 11.26
CA VAL A 124 5.25 -17.11 10.76
C VAL A 124 5.21 -17.76 9.38
N ALA A 125 4.44 -18.83 9.19
CA ALA A 125 4.31 -19.51 7.91
C ALA A 125 3.80 -18.58 6.79
N VAL A 126 2.80 -17.75 7.09
CA VAL A 126 2.27 -16.75 6.13
C VAL A 126 3.31 -15.67 5.82
N ASN A 127 4.08 -15.20 6.80
CA ASN A 127 5.13 -14.22 6.56
C ASN A 127 6.31 -14.80 5.76
N VAL A 128 6.66 -16.07 5.96
CA VAL A 128 7.61 -16.78 5.11
C VAL A 128 7.09 -16.92 3.68
N LEU A 129 5.79 -17.19 3.51
CA LEU A 129 5.15 -17.18 2.20
C LEU A 129 5.25 -15.79 1.52
N PHE A 130 5.05 -14.69 2.26
CA PHE A 130 5.25 -13.35 1.71
C PHE A 130 6.68 -13.08 1.25
N ILE A 131 7.68 -13.59 1.98
CA ILE A 131 9.09 -13.49 1.56
C ILE A 131 9.28 -14.24 0.23
N ALA A 132 8.77 -15.47 0.12
CA ALA A 132 8.89 -16.28 -1.10
C ALA A 132 8.20 -15.63 -2.30
N ILE A 133 6.96 -15.14 -2.11
CA ILE A 133 6.21 -14.38 -3.11
C ILE A 133 7.00 -13.12 -3.50
N GLY A 134 7.56 -12.39 -2.54
CA GLY A 134 8.35 -11.19 -2.78
C GLY A 134 9.61 -11.47 -3.62
N VAL A 135 10.34 -12.54 -3.32
CA VAL A 135 11.50 -12.98 -4.12
C VAL A 135 11.06 -13.29 -5.56
N ASP A 136 9.98 -14.04 -5.74
CA ASP A 136 9.45 -14.35 -7.07
C ASP A 136 9.03 -13.09 -7.84
N VAL A 137 8.41 -12.11 -7.17
CA VAL A 137 8.06 -10.82 -7.76
C VAL A 137 9.30 -10.04 -8.19
N VAL A 138 10.36 -9.99 -7.37
CA VAL A 138 11.61 -9.29 -7.72
C VAL A 138 12.29 -9.94 -8.93
N VAL A 139 12.33 -11.27 -8.99
CA VAL A 139 13.01 -12.03 -10.05
C VAL A 139 12.20 -12.04 -11.35
N HIS A 140 10.92 -12.41 -11.27
CA HIS A 140 10.08 -12.70 -12.44
C HIS A 140 9.11 -11.57 -12.80
N ARG A 141 8.90 -10.59 -11.92
CA ARG A 141 7.95 -9.47 -12.12
C ARG A 141 6.54 -9.93 -12.49
N SER A 142 6.14 -11.09 -11.98
CA SER A 142 4.90 -11.77 -12.32
C SER A 142 3.68 -11.05 -11.71
N LYS A 143 2.70 -10.75 -12.57
CA LYS A 143 1.40 -10.17 -12.14
C LYS A 143 0.59 -11.15 -11.30
N PHE A 144 0.66 -12.44 -11.62
CA PHE A 144 -0.03 -13.51 -10.90
C PHE A 144 0.50 -13.64 -9.47
N THR A 145 1.82 -13.54 -9.31
CA THR A 145 2.47 -13.64 -8.00
C THR A 145 2.06 -12.47 -7.09
N LEU A 146 1.88 -11.27 -7.64
CA LEU A 146 1.37 -10.11 -6.89
C LEU A 146 -0.08 -10.29 -6.41
N SER A 147 -0.95 -10.95 -7.18
CA SER A 147 -2.30 -11.28 -6.71
C SER A 147 -2.30 -12.30 -5.56
N LEU A 148 -1.31 -13.20 -5.50
CA LEU A 148 -1.14 -14.12 -4.37
C LEU A 148 -0.85 -13.39 -3.06
N MET A 149 -0.27 -12.18 -3.12
CA MET A 149 -0.08 -11.34 -1.93
C MET A 149 -1.41 -10.99 -1.27
N GLY A 150 -2.44 -10.68 -2.07
CA GLY A 150 -3.78 -10.37 -1.58
C GLY A 150 -4.42 -11.56 -0.87
N ILE A 151 -4.25 -12.76 -1.45
CA ILE A 151 -4.72 -14.01 -0.84
C ILE A 151 -3.98 -14.28 0.48
N GLY A 152 -2.65 -14.13 0.49
CA GLY A 152 -1.85 -14.31 1.71
C GLY A 152 -2.25 -13.34 2.82
N PHE A 153 -2.48 -12.06 2.50
CA PHE A 153 -3.01 -11.09 3.46
C PHE A 153 -4.42 -11.46 3.92
N GLY A 154 -5.29 -11.94 3.02
CA GLY A 154 -6.62 -12.41 3.39
C GLY A 154 -6.56 -13.55 4.41
N ILE A 155 -5.66 -14.52 4.21
CA ILE A 155 -5.41 -15.60 5.17
C ILE A 155 -4.88 -15.04 6.48
N PHE A 156 -3.89 -14.14 6.44
CA PHE A 156 -3.33 -13.49 7.63
C PHE A 156 -4.40 -12.82 8.49
N VAL A 157 -5.29 -12.03 7.86
CA VAL A 157 -6.38 -11.31 8.52
C VAL A 157 -7.42 -12.27 9.11
N LEU A 158 -7.77 -13.35 8.39
CA LEU A 158 -8.76 -14.32 8.84
C LEU A 158 -8.28 -15.19 10.02
N LEU A 159 -6.97 -15.42 10.12
CA LEU A 159 -6.36 -16.15 11.23
C LEU A 159 -6.25 -15.30 12.51
N HIS A 160 -6.47 -13.98 12.40
CA HIS A 160 -6.33 -13.07 13.53
C HIS A 160 -7.61 -13.03 14.39
N GLU A 161 -7.64 -13.80 15.48
CA GLU A 161 -8.73 -13.78 16.45
C GLU A 161 -8.95 -12.38 17.04
N GLN A 162 -10.21 -11.96 17.08
CA GLN A 162 -10.63 -10.66 17.58
C GLN A 162 -11.39 -10.82 18.90
N PRO A 163 -11.08 -10.02 19.94
CA PRO A 163 -11.67 -10.21 21.26
C PRO A 163 -13.14 -9.77 21.37
N ASN A 164 -13.69 -9.17 20.32
CA ASN A 164 -15.05 -8.64 20.33
C ASN A 164 -15.65 -8.58 18.92
N ARG A 165 -16.97 -8.37 18.84
CA ARG A 165 -17.74 -8.37 17.59
C ARG A 165 -17.32 -7.25 16.62
N LEU A 166 -17.07 -6.05 17.13
CA LEU A 166 -16.67 -4.90 16.31
C LEU A 166 -15.33 -5.16 15.60
N GLY A 167 -14.34 -5.72 16.30
CA GLY A 167 -13.07 -6.13 15.74
C GLY A 167 -13.22 -7.25 14.71
N VAL A 168 -14.07 -8.25 14.98
CA VAL A 168 -14.39 -9.34 14.02
C VAL A 168 -14.94 -8.77 12.71
N VAL A 169 -15.93 -7.86 12.80
CA VAL A 169 -16.56 -7.28 11.61
C VAL A 169 -15.58 -6.42 10.82
N ALA A 170 -14.79 -5.58 11.49
CA ALA A 170 -13.79 -4.75 10.82
C ALA A 170 -12.71 -5.61 10.13
N HIS A 171 -12.25 -6.69 10.74
CA HIS A 171 -11.33 -7.65 10.10
C HIS A 171 -11.97 -8.33 8.88
N ALA A 172 -13.24 -8.74 8.98
CA ALA A 172 -13.95 -9.31 7.85
C ALA A 172 -14.03 -8.33 6.66
N CYS A 173 -14.28 -7.04 6.92
CA CYS A 173 -14.24 -6.00 5.90
C CYS A 173 -12.85 -5.86 5.25
N ALA A 174 -11.77 -5.90 6.04
CA ALA A 174 -10.41 -5.92 5.50
C ALA A 174 -10.17 -7.13 4.59
N GLY A 175 -10.61 -8.33 5.00
CA GLY A 175 -10.54 -9.56 4.21
C GLY A 175 -11.28 -9.46 2.87
N VAL A 176 -12.49 -8.88 2.86
CA VAL A 176 -13.24 -8.64 1.61
C VAL A 176 -12.47 -7.71 0.67
N MET A 177 -11.91 -6.62 1.19
CA MET A 177 -11.13 -5.69 0.37
C MET A 177 -9.87 -6.34 -0.20
N LEU A 178 -9.21 -7.24 0.55
CA LEU A 178 -8.06 -8.01 0.06
C LEU A 178 -8.44 -9.00 -1.05
N ALA A 179 -9.62 -9.59 -0.99
CA ALA A 179 -10.16 -10.41 -2.07
C ALA A 179 -10.44 -9.57 -3.33
N VAL A 180 -11.02 -8.37 -3.17
CA VAL A 180 -11.23 -7.43 -4.28
C VAL A 180 -9.89 -7.01 -4.89
N PHE A 181 -8.88 -6.72 -4.07
CA PHE A 181 -7.52 -6.43 -4.54
C PHE A 181 -6.96 -7.60 -5.39
N ALA A 182 -7.01 -8.84 -4.90
CA ALA A 182 -6.47 -9.99 -5.62
C ALA A 182 -7.13 -10.14 -7.00
N ALA A 183 -8.46 -10.05 -7.07
CA ALA A 183 -9.22 -10.11 -8.32
C ALA A 183 -8.87 -8.93 -9.24
N ALA A 184 -8.96 -7.69 -8.75
CA ALA A 184 -8.65 -6.48 -9.52
C ALA A 184 -7.24 -6.54 -10.11
N ARG A 185 -6.26 -7.02 -9.33
CA ARG A 185 -4.88 -7.14 -9.77
C ARG A 185 -4.67 -8.16 -10.87
N MET A 186 -5.38 -9.30 -10.82
CA MET A 186 -5.38 -10.31 -11.88
C MET A 186 -5.91 -9.75 -13.20
N PHE A 187 -6.94 -8.89 -13.14
CA PHE A 187 -7.55 -8.26 -14.32
C PHE A 187 -6.88 -6.94 -14.75
N GLY A 188 -5.78 -6.52 -14.08
CA GLY A 188 -5.07 -5.28 -14.40
C GLY A 188 -5.84 -4.00 -14.06
N GLN A 189 -6.80 -4.07 -13.14
CA GLN A 189 -7.59 -2.93 -12.65
C GLN A 189 -6.85 -2.22 -11.51
N PHE A 190 -5.79 -1.48 -11.84
CA PHE A 190 -4.86 -0.88 -10.87
C PHE A 190 -5.50 0.13 -9.90
N ASP A 191 -6.45 0.95 -10.37
CA ASP A 191 -7.17 1.90 -9.50
C ASP A 191 -7.99 1.17 -8.43
N VAL A 192 -8.75 0.14 -8.85
CA VAL A 192 -9.54 -0.70 -7.94
C VAL A 192 -8.63 -1.45 -6.97
N ALA A 193 -7.51 -1.99 -7.45
CA ALA A 193 -6.52 -2.67 -6.63
C ALA A 193 -5.93 -1.74 -5.56
N SER A 194 -5.52 -0.53 -5.94
CA SER A 194 -5.02 0.50 -5.04
C SER A 194 -6.03 0.87 -3.95
N LYS A 195 -7.25 1.21 -4.34
CA LYS A 195 -8.31 1.60 -3.39
C LYS A 195 -8.68 0.46 -2.45
N SER A 196 -8.71 -0.76 -2.95
CA SER A 196 -9.02 -1.93 -2.11
C SER A 196 -7.96 -2.15 -1.03
N LEU A 197 -6.67 -2.06 -1.37
CA LEU A 197 -5.58 -2.11 -0.38
C LEU A 197 -5.64 -0.95 0.61
N TYR A 198 -5.99 0.24 0.15
CA TYR A 198 -6.17 1.41 1.00
C TYR A 198 -7.24 1.16 2.07
N TYR A 199 -8.44 0.74 1.66
CA TYR A 199 -9.52 0.44 2.60
C TYR A 199 -9.19 -0.75 3.51
N ALA A 200 -8.53 -1.79 2.99
CA ALA A 200 -8.07 -2.92 3.79
C ALA A 200 -7.12 -2.47 4.91
N SER A 201 -6.18 -1.56 4.61
CA SER A 201 -5.24 -1.02 5.60
C SER A 201 -5.95 -0.27 6.72
N TYR A 202 -6.98 0.52 6.41
CA TYR A 202 -7.77 1.24 7.40
C TYR A 202 -8.61 0.30 8.25
N PHE A 203 -9.37 -0.61 7.63
CA PHE A 203 -10.16 -1.58 8.39
C PHE A 203 -9.31 -2.43 9.33
N PHE A 204 -8.13 -2.84 8.87
CA PHE A 204 -7.20 -3.62 9.67
C PHE A 204 -6.51 -2.78 10.76
N PHE A 205 -6.20 -1.51 10.52
CA PHE A 205 -5.59 -0.68 11.55
C PHE A 205 -6.59 -0.30 12.65
N TYR A 206 -7.82 0.04 12.27
CA TYR A 206 -8.83 0.53 13.21
C TYR A 206 -9.54 -0.60 13.97
N SER A 207 -9.45 -1.85 13.54
CA SER A 207 -9.96 -3.01 14.29
C SER A 207 -9.20 -3.32 15.58
N GLN A 208 -8.16 -2.56 15.91
CA GLN A 208 -7.41 -2.67 17.16
C GLN A 208 -8.29 -2.58 18.40
N ASN A 209 -7.92 -3.35 19.42
CA ASN A 209 -8.60 -3.37 20.72
C ASN A 209 -8.82 -1.98 21.31
N GLY A 210 -7.90 -1.03 21.15
CA GLY A 210 -8.02 0.29 21.79
C GLY A 210 -9.09 1.16 21.14
N PHE A 211 -9.18 1.13 19.82
CA PHE A 211 -10.29 1.75 19.11
C PHE A 211 -11.60 1.07 19.45
N VAL A 212 -11.60 -0.24 19.43
CA VAL A 212 -12.82 -0.98 19.64
C VAL A 212 -13.33 -0.85 21.08
N GLU A 213 -12.44 -0.83 22.07
CA GLU A 213 -12.77 -0.65 23.49
C GLU A 213 -13.43 0.71 23.77
N MET A 214 -12.98 1.79 23.12
CA MET A 214 -13.64 3.10 23.24
C MET A 214 -15.13 3.04 22.88
N TYR A 215 -15.48 2.24 21.86
CA TYR A 215 -16.83 2.12 21.32
C TYR A 215 -17.58 0.86 21.77
N TYR A 216 -16.92 -0.03 22.52
CA TYR A 216 -17.46 -1.34 22.88
C TYR A 216 -18.74 -1.19 23.70
N GLY A 217 -19.82 -1.84 23.24
CA GLY A 217 -21.14 -1.76 23.86
C GLY A 217 -21.89 -0.43 23.70
N LYS A 218 -21.26 0.60 23.12
CA LYS A 218 -21.84 1.94 22.93
C LYS A 218 -22.30 2.19 21.50
N VAL A 219 -21.76 1.46 20.53
CA VAL A 219 -22.03 1.63 19.10
C VAL A 219 -22.34 0.27 18.50
N ASN A 220 -23.33 0.21 17.59
CA ASN A 220 -23.63 -1.02 16.86
C ASN A 220 -22.59 -1.28 15.75
N ASP A 221 -22.47 -2.55 15.34
CA ASP A 221 -21.45 -3.01 14.40
C ASP A 221 -21.47 -2.23 13.07
N SER A 222 -22.67 -2.00 12.52
CA SER A 222 -22.83 -1.29 11.24
C SER A 222 -22.38 0.18 11.32
N ALA A 223 -22.71 0.90 12.40
CA ALA A 223 -22.31 2.29 12.57
C ALA A 223 -20.80 2.43 12.71
N TYR A 224 -20.15 1.47 13.38
CA TYR A 224 -18.70 1.44 13.49
C TYR A 224 -18.01 1.22 12.14
N VAL A 225 -18.49 0.26 11.34
CA VAL A 225 -18.00 0.02 9.98
C VAL A 225 -18.19 1.27 9.11
N LEU A 226 -19.37 1.90 9.18
CA LEU A 226 -19.64 3.14 8.44
C LEU A 226 -18.74 4.29 8.87
N PHE A 227 -18.40 4.39 10.16
CA PHE A 227 -17.43 5.37 10.65
C PHE A 227 -16.04 5.14 10.05
N VAL A 228 -15.52 3.90 10.09
CA VAL A 228 -14.21 3.58 9.52
C VAL A 228 -14.19 3.80 8.01
N LEU A 229 -15.27 3.42 7.30
CA LEU A 229 -15.44 3.71 5.87
C LEU A 229 -15.46 5.20 5.59
N ALA A 230 -16.26 5.97 6.33
CA ALA A 230 -16.36 7.41 6.14
C ALA A 230 -15.00 8.07 6.34
N LEU A 231 -14.26 7.68 7.38
CA LEU A 231 -12.91 8.17 7.64
C LEU A 231 -11.95 7.84 6.48
N ALA A 232 -11.96 6.59 6.01
CA ALA A 232 -11.11 6.17 4.90
C ALA A 232 -11.48 6.89 3.59
N VAL A 233 -12.77 7.01 3.29
CA VAL A 233 -13.29 7.72 2.10
C VAL A 233 -12.92 9.19 2.17
N SER A 234 -13.17 9.89 3.28
CA SER A 234 -12.79 11.29 3.45
C SER A 234 -11.31 11.51 3.21
N MET A 235 -10.45 10.61 3.72
CA MET A 235 -9.01 10.70 3.50
C MET A 235 -8.62 10.44 2.05
N ASN A 236 -9.21 9.43 1.41
CA ASN A 236 -8.95 9.20 -0.01
C ASN A 236 -9.43 10.37 -0.87
N THR A 237 -10.58 10.98 -0.56
CA THR A 237 -11.10 12.17 -1.25
C THR A 237 -10.19 13.38 -1.05
N VAL A 238 -9.70 13.64 0.16
CA VAL A 238 -8.73 14.72 0.42
C VAL A 238 -7.46 14.49 -0.38
N VAL A 239 -6.95 13.25 -0.38
CA VAL A 239 -5.77 12.87 -1.16
C VAL A 239 -5.99 13.09 -2.67
N GLU A 240 -7.11 12.63 -3.22
CA GLU A 240 -7.45 12.80 -4.63
C GLU A 240 -7.64 14.29 -5.01
N ALA A 241 -8.26 15.09 -4.14
CA ALA A 241 -8.45 16.52 -4.35
C ALA A 241 -7.10 17.28 -4.35
N LEU A 242 -6.18 16.91 -3.46
CA LEU A 242 -4.84 17.48 -3.42
C LEU A 242 -4.01 17.05 -4.64
N ASP A 243 -4.11 15.78 -5.04
CA ASP A 243 -3.47 15.30 -6.27
C ASP A 243 -3.95 16.10 -7.49
N PHE A 244 -5.26 16.36 -7.58
CA PHE A 244 -5.83 17.21 -8.63
C PHE A 244 -5.27 18.63 -8.57
N ALA A 245 -5.33 19.28 -7.40
CA ALA A 245 -4.89 20.66 -7.22
C ALA A 245 -3.41 20.86 -7.60
N PHE A 246 -2.53 19.98 -7.15
CA PHE A 246 -1.09 20.09 -7.43
C PHE A 246 -0.68 19.53 -8.79
N SER A 247 -1.52 18.73 -9.45
CA SER A 247 -1.28 18.33 -10.85
C SER A 247 -1.62 19.43 -11.86
N ALA A 248 -2.52 20.35 -11.50
CA ALA A 248 -2.92 21.48 -12.34
C ALA A 248 -1.84 22.57 -12.36
N ASP A 249 -1.16 22.81 -11.24
CA ASP A 249 -0.07 23.80 -11.15
C ASP A 249 1.14 23.41 -12.04
N ASP A 250 1.52 22.14 -12.08
CA ASP A 250 2.61 21.65 -12.93
C ASP A 250 2.30 21.76 -14.43
N ALA A 251 1.02 21.62 -14.82
CA ALA A 251 0.60 21.75 -16.21
C ALA A 251 0.70 23.21 -16.69
N ALA A 252 0.36 24.17 -15.82
CA ALA A 252 0.52 25.59 -16.09
C ALA A 252 2.00 26.00 -16.15
N GLU A 253 2.85 25.45 -15.27
CA GLU A 253 4.28 25.73 -15.27
C GLU A 253 4.99 25.15 -16.51
N PHE A 254 4.60 23.95 -16.96
CA PHE A 254 5.09 23.38 -18.23
C PHE A 254 4.65 24.17 -19.47
N GLU A 255 3.45 24.73 -19.47
CA GLU A 255 2.95 25.56 -20.57
C GLU A 255 3.71 26.89 -20.66
N ILE A 256 4.06 27.49 -19.51
CA ILE A 256 4.90 28.70 -19.43
C ILE A 256 6.33 28.43 -19.89
N ILE A 257 6.93 27.30 -19.51
CA ILE A 257 8.29 26.92 -19.97
C ILE A 257 8.30 26.69 -21.49
N LYS A 258 7.27 26.05 -22.03
CA LYS A 258 7.17 25.82 -23.47
C LYS A 258 6.95 27.11 -24.26
N LEU A 259 6.15 28.04 -23.72
CA LEU A 259 5.98 29.38 -24.28
C LEU A 259 7.26 30.21 -24.20
N THR A 260 8.13 30.01 -23.22
CA THR A 260 9.40 30.75 -23.14
C THR A 260 10.48 30.18 -24.04
N ASP A 261 10.55 28.85 -24.22
CA ASP A 261 11.44 28.21 -25.20
C ASP A 261 11.04 28.54 -26.66
N ASP A 262 9.73 28.61 -26.97
CA ASP A 262 9.26 28.99 -28.31
C ASP A 262 9.50 30.49 -28.63
N PHE A 263 9.74 31.34 -27.61
CA PHE A 263 10.09 32.76 -27.81
C PHE A 263 11.59 33.00 -28.04
N ASP A 264 12.46 32.06 -27.67
CA ASP A 264 13.91 32.17 -27.87
C ASP A 264 14.38 31.61 -29.23
N ASP A 265 13.53 30.87 -29.97
CA ASP A 265 13.89 30.25 -31.27
C ASP A 265 13.54 31.12 -32.51
N ASP A 266 12.90 32.28 -32.32
CA ASP A 266 12.60 33.25 -33.41
C ASP A 266 13.71 34.32 -33.60
N GLY A 267 14.82 34.22 -32.87
CA GLY A 267 15.91 35.19 -32.86
C GLY A 267 17.15 34.80 -33.67
N GLY A 268 17.01 34.36 -34.93
CA GLY A 268 18.15 33.84 -35.71
C GLY A 268 18.09 34.09 -37.22
N THR A 269 18.16 35.35 -37.64
CA THR A 269 18.41 35.70 -39.05
C THR A 269 19.76 35.15 -39.53
N ARG A 270 19.74 34.07 -40.33
CA ARG A 270 20.86 33.70 -41.21
C ARG A 270 20.47 33.96 -42.66
N ALA A 271 21.14 34.93 -43.26
CA ALA A 271 21.04 35.29 -44.67
C ALA A 271 21.36 34.07 -45.58
N PRO A 272 20.76 33.98 -46.78
CA PRO A 272 21.11 32.95 -47.74
C PRO A 272 22.50 33.26 -48.34
N ALA A 273 23.38 32.26 -48.36
CA ALA A 273 24.65 32.36 -49.06
C ALA A 273 24.43 32.14 -50.56
N GLU A 274 24.94 33.08 -51.37
CA GLU A 274 25.27 32.90 -52.79
C GLU A 274 26.46 31.93 -52.96
#